data_AF-A0A4Q3TQM5-F1
#
_entry.id   AF-A0A4Q3TQM5-F1
#
_cell.length_a   1.000
_cell.length_b   1.000
_cell.length_c   1.000
_cell.angle_alpha   90.00
_cell.angle_beta   90.00
_cell.angle_gamma   90.00
#
_symmetry.space_group_name_H-M   'P 1'
#
loop_
_entity.id
_entity.type
_entity.pdbx_description
1 polymer ?
#
loop_
_entity_poly.entity_id
_entity_poly.type
_entity_poly.pdbx_seq_one_letter_code
_entity_poly.pdbx_strand_id
1 'polypeptide(L)' 'MPVNLSAPLPSDLHAVPGVRIGVAEAGIRKANRKDLTVVQIDEGASVAGVFTLNRFCAAPVQLCREHLK' A
#
# COMPACT_ATOMS: atom_id res chain seq x y z
N MET A 1 -15.29 8.76 -7.37
CA MET A 1 -14.82 8.89 -8.76
C MET A 1 -14.18 10.26 -8.90
N PRO A 2 -12.94 10.37 -9.40
CA PRO A 2 -12.36 11.68 -9.61
C PRO A 2 -13.14 12.42 -10.71
N VAL A 3 -13.57 13.65 -10.43
CA VAL A 3 -14.28 14.51 -11.37
C VAL A 3 -13.28 15.42 -12.07
N ASN A 4 -13.41 15.60 -13.40
CA ASN A 4 -12.49 16.40 -14.24
C ASN A 4 -11.01 16.00 -14.18
N LEU A 5 -10.71 14.72 -13.89
CA LEU A 5 -9.34 14.22 -13.94
C LEU A 5 -8.93 13.96 -15.39
N SER A 6 -8.00 14.76 -15.89
CA SER A 6 -7.19 14.39 -17.06
C SER A 6 -6.00 13.59 -16.57
N ALA A 7 -5.93 12.30 -16.92
CA ALA A 7 -4.82 11.45 -16.50
C ALA A 7 -3.51 11.94 -17.14
N PRO A 8 -2.42 12.08 -16.36
CA PRO A 8 -1.11 12.44 -16.91
C PRO A 8 -0.56 11.31 -17.78
N LEU A 9 0.36 11.65 -18.69
CA LEU A 9 1.12 10.64 -19.42
C LEU A 9 2.06 9.92 -18.43
N PRO A 10 2.31 8.61 -18.58
CA PRO A 10 3.23 7.88 -17.70
C PRO A 10 4.64 8.46 -17.64
N SER A 11 5.11 9.10 -18.73
CA SER A 11 6.40 9.80 -18.79
C SER A 11 6.51 10.98 -17.84
N ASP A 12 5.37 11.53 -17.45
CA ASP A 12 5.28 12.77 -16.66
C ASP A 12 5.11 12.46 -15.16
N LEU A 13 5.07 11.17 -14.80
CA LEU A 13 4.95 10.73 -13.41
C LEU A 13 6.33 10.74 -12.74
N HIS A 14 6.47 11.62 -11.77
CA HIS A 14 7.64 11.66 -10.90
C HIS A 14 7.47 10.73 -9.69
N ALA A 15 8.60 10.26 -9.15
CA ALA A 15 8.60 9.56 -7.87
C ALA A 15 8.11 10.48 -6.75
N VAL A 16 7.36 9.93 -5.80
CA VAL A 16 6.92 10.67 -4.61
C VAL A 16 8.09 10.70 -3.61
N PRO A 17 8.62 11.88 -3.25
CA PRO A 17 9.68 11.98 -2.25
C PRO A 17 9.24 11.35 -0.93
N GLY A 18 10.12 10.57 -0.31
CA GLY A 18 9.85 9.89 0.96
C GLY A 18 9.05 8.60 0.88
N VAL A 19 8.69 8.13 -0.32
CA VAL A 19 8.03 6.83 -0.53
C VAL A 19 8.96 5.87 -1.27
N ARG A 20 9.13 4.67 -0.72
CA ARG A 20 9.90 3.59 -1.34
C ARG A 20 9.08 2.32 -1.42
N ILE A 21 9.19 1.59 -2.54
CA ILE A 21 8.47 0.33 -2.77
C ILE A 21 9.48 -0.77 -3.07
N GLY A 22 9.48 -1.81 -2.25
CA GLY A 22 10.23 -3.04 -2.46
C GLY A 22 9.30 -4.19 -2.82
N VAL A 23 9.74 -5.07 -3.72
CA VAL A 23 9.01 -6.28 -4.10
C VAL A 23 9.96 -7.47 -4.12
N ALA A 24 9.48 -8.63 -3.65
CA ALA A 24 10.27 -9.85 -3.57
C ALA A 24 9.43 -11.09 -3.92
N GLU A 25 10.12 -12.15 -4.34
CA GLU A 25 9.56 -13.49 -4.50
C GLU A 25 9.84 -14.29 -3.21
N ALA A 26 8.96 -14.15 -2.23
CA ALA A 26 9.09 -14.77 -0.91
C ALA A 26 8.63 -16.24 -0.88
N GLY A 27 7.99 -16.73 -1.95
CA GLY A 27 7.58 -18.14 -2.08
C GLY A 27 6.37 -18.53 -1.23
N ILE A 28 5.53 -17.55 -0.86
CA ILE A 28 4.37 -17.73 0.02
C ILE A 28 3.24 -18.47 -0.70
N ARG A 29 2.98 -18.11 -1.97
CA ARG A 29 1.85 -18.68 -2.73
C ARG A 29 2.27 -19.49 -3.96
N LYS A 30 3.17 -18.97 -4.79
CA LYS A 30 3.61 -19.59 -6.04
C LYS A 30 5.09 -19.31 -6.30
N ALA A 31 5.82 -20.31 -6.77
CA ALA A 31 7.20 -20.14 -7.20
C ALA A 31 7.31 -19.19 -8.40
N ASN A 32 8.46 -18.49 -8.51
CA ASN A 32 8.80 -17.58 -9.61
C ASN A 32 7.77 -16.46 -9.82
N ARG A 33 7.22 -15.94 -8.71
CA ARG A 33 6.27 -14.84 -8.73
C ARG A 33 6.51 -13.92 -7.55
N LYS A 34 6.59 -12.61 -7.83
CA LYS A 34 6.51 -11.56 -6.81
C LYS A 34 5.21 -11.71 -6.03
N ASP A 35 5.33 -11.92 -4.73
CA ASP A 35 4.22 -12.20 -3.82
C ASP A 35 4.33 -11.46 -2.49
N LEU A 36 5.42 -10.73 -2.27
CA LEU A 36 5.59 -9.80 -1.16
C LEU A 36 5.89 -8.40 -1.69
N THR A 37 5.20 -7.41 -1.13
CA THR A 37 5.45 -5.98 -1.38
C THR A 37 5.56 -5.26 -0.05
N VAL A 38 6.56 -4.39 0.07
CA VAL A 38 6.76 -3.50 1.21
C VAL A 38 6.72 -2.08 0.70
N VAL A 39 5.89 -1.24 1.33
CA VAL A 39 5.87 0.20 1.10
C VAL A 39 6.43 0.86 2.34
N GLN A 40 7.53 1.58 2.19
CA GLN A 40 8.10 2.41 3.23
C GLN A 40 7.70 3.86 2.98
N ILE A 41 7.22 4.50 4.03
CA ILE A 41 6.91 5.92 4.07
C ILE A 41 7.84 6.52 5.12
N ASP A 42 8.61 7.53 4.74
CA ASP A 42 9.58 8.18 5.62
C ASP A 42 8.89 8.90 6.79
N GLU A 43 9.67 9.15 7.85
CA GLU A 43 9.20 9.79 9.08
C GLU A 43 8.64 11.20 8.83
N GLY A 44 7.65 11.61 9.64
CA GLY A 44 6.95 12.89 9.50
C GLY A 44 5.75 12.87 8.54
N ALA A 45 5.54 11.79 7.80
CA ALA A 45 4.34 11.60 7.00
C ALA A 45 3.09 11.37 7.87
N SER A 46 1.93 11.79 7.37
CA SER A 46 0.63 11.44 7.94
C SER A 46 0.02 10.26 7.19
N VAL A 47 -0.48 9.26 7.93
CA VAL A 47 -1.08 8.04 7.36
C VAL A 47 -2.50 7.89 7.89
N ALA A 48 -3.42 7.56 6.99
CA ALA A 48 -4.80 7.22 7.33
C ALA A 48 -5.21 5.93 6.63
N GLY A 49 -6.11 5.17 7.24
CA GLY A 49 -6.59 3.89 6.72
C GLY A 49 -8.07 3.67 7.02
N VAL A 50 -8.78 3.10 6.06
CA VAL A 50 -10.13 2.57 6.24
C VAL A 50 -10.08 1.04 6.11
N PHE A 51 -10.88 0.36 6.90
CA PHE A 51 -10.80 -1.09 7.05
C PHE A 51 -12.17 -1.74 6.81
N THR A 52 -12.17 -2.99 6.33
CA THR A 52 -13.40 -3.75 6.09
C THR A 52 -14.28 -3.85 7.33
N LEU A 53 -15.59 -3.66 7.20
CA LEU A 53 -16.56 -3.81 8.30
C LEU A 53 -17.00 -5.26 8.53
N ASN A 54 -16.49 -6.21 7.74
CA ASN A 54 -16.84 -7.61 7.88
C ASN A 54 -16.49 -8.13 9.28
N ARG A 55 -17.41 -8.87 9.92
CA ARG A 55 -17.18 -9.45 11.24
C ARG A 55 -16.06 -10.49 11.26
N PHE A 56 -15.78 -11.13 10.12
CA PHE A 56 -14.70 -12.10 9.94
C PHE A 56 -13.45 -11.43 9.33
N CYS A 57 -12.90 -10.42 10.02
CA CYS A 57 -11.67 -9.74 9.62
C CYS A 57 -10.45 -10.67 9.75
N ALA A 58 -9.52 -10.58 8.81
CA ALA A 58 -8.22 -11.21 8.96
C ALA A 58 -7.36 -10.51 10.03
N ALA A 59 -6.45 -11.24 10.68
CA ALA A 59 -5.57 -10.71 11.73
C ALA A 59 -4.82 -9.40 11.34
N PRO A 60 -4.29 -9.24 10.11
CA PRO A 60 -3.62 -8.00 9.72
C PRO A 60 -4.52 -6.75 9.79
N VAL A 61 -5.83 -6.91 9.56
CA VAL A 61 -6.78 -5.79 9.67
C VAL A 61 -6.86 -5.27 11.10
N GLN A 62 -6.80 -6.16 12.10
CA GLN A 62 -6.81 -5.78 13.51
C GLN A 62 -5.54 -5.02 13.88
N LEU A 63 -4.37 -5.55 13.49
CA LEU A 63 -3.08 -4.91 13.74
C LEU A 63 -2.99 -3.51 13.10
N CYS A 64 -3.43 -3.35 11.85
CA CYS A 64 -3.40 -2.04 11.21
C CYS A 64 -4.33 -1.02 11.88
N ARG A 65 -5.47 -1.44 12.44
CA ARG A 65 -6.35 -0.56 13.22
C ARG A 65 -5.70 -0.12 14.53
N GLU A 66 -4.90 -0.97 15.15
CA GLU A 66 -4.19 -0.65 16.39
C GLU A 66 -3.06 0.35 16.14
N HIS A 67 -2.32 0.20 15.04
CA HIS A 67 -1.22 1.11 14.67
C HIS A 67 -1.67 2.49 14.16
N LEU A 68 -2.90 2.62 13.65
CA LEU A 68 -3.44 3.87 13.09
C LEU A 68 -4.45 4.58 14.01
N LYS A 69 -4.47 4.22 15.30
CA LYS A 69 -5.19 4.94 16.36
C LYS A 69 -4.26 5.93 17.04
#